data_AF-A0AAJ4TUI1-F1
#
_entry.id   AF-A0AAJ4TUI1-F1
#
_cell.length_a   1.000
_cell.length_b   1.000
_cell.length_c   1.000
_cell.angle_alpha   90.00
_cell.angle_beta   90.00
_cell.angle_gamma   90.00
#
_symmetry.space_group_name_H-M   'P 1'
#
loop_
_entity.id
_entity.type
_entity.pdbx_description
1 polymer ?
#
loop_
_entity_poly.entity_id
_entity_poly.type
_entity_poly.pdbx_seq_one_letter_code
_entity_poly.pdbx_strand_id
1 'polypeptide(L)'
;MFKPISLYIGLKYTRARRSNHFISFIALVSMIGLTLGVAVLITVLSVMNGFDRELKNRVLGMIPQATVSSTQILTNWPELAKQIEQHEHVQGVAPFTQLQGMLTAQGQVAGIMVSGIEPEYEKKVSIIQNHMVEGSIDSLKKGEFGIVLGKQMTDAMGVGLNDNITLVLPEATPSPAGVVPRFKRFKVVGIFSIGAEVDSMMGYIALNDASTLLRLPDGAQGVRMKLDDIFLAPQVSQEIVRDLPANFYASDWTYTHGNLFSAIQMEKAMVSLLLFLIVLVAAFNIVSSLVMVVTDKKSDIAILRTLGASPATITKIFMVQGTVIGVIGTCAGAILGIIAATSISSFIGWLNNTLGLNMFDAYFINYLPSYLRWQDVLVIVGLSLALSFVATIYPALRAAKIQPAEALRYE
;
A
#
# COMPACT_ATOMS: atom_id res chain seq x y z
N MET A 1 -46.23 20.64 -3.97
CA MET A 1 -44.86 21.13 -4.22
C MET A 1 -44.61 21.14 -5.72
N PHE A 2 -44.57 22.32 -6.35
CA PHE A 2 -44.31 22.45 -7.78
C PHE A 2 -42.89 21.97 -8.09
N LYS A 3 -42.75 20.73 -8.58
CA LYS A 3 -41.48 20.28 -9.15
C LYS A 3 -41.26 21.06 -10.45
N PRO A 4 -40.06 21.63 -10.70
CA PRO A 4 -39.79 22.27 -11.98
C PRO A 4 -40.08 21.27 -13.11
N ILE A 5 -40.76 21.72 -14.17
CA ILE A 5 -41.30 20.87 -15.23
C ILE A 5 -40.24 19.95 -15.86
N SER A 6 -39.00 20.44 -15.95
CA SER A 6 -37.86 19.67 -16.46
C SER A 6 -37.47 18.49 -15.57
N LEU A 7 -37.58 18.63 -14.24
CA LEU A 7 -37.29 17.55 -13.30
C LEU A 7 -38.38 16.47 -13.36
N TYR A 8 -39.65 16.89 -13.44
CA TYR A 8 -40.76 15.94 -13.55
C TYR A 8 -40.70 15.11 -14.83
N ILE A 9 -40.49 15.77 -15.98
CA ILE A 9 -40.41 15.08 -17.28
C ILE A 9 -39.14 14.22 -17.36
N GLY A 10 -37.99 14.74 -16.93
CA GLY A 10 -36.73 13.98 -16.94
C GLY A 10 -36.81 12.69 -16.12
N LEU A 11 -37.35 12.74 -14.89
CA LEU A 11 -37.56 11.55 -14.06
C LEU A 11 -38.56 10.58 -14.67
N LYS A 12 -39.61 11.08 -15.33
CA LYS A 12 -40.60 10.24 -16.03
C LYS A 12 -39.97 9.50 -17.21
N TYR A 13 -39.08 10.14 -17.96
CA TYR A 13 -38.35 9.51 -19.07
C TYR A 13 -37.37 8.44 -18.60
N THR A 14 -36.76 8.59 -17.42
CA THR A 14 -35.95 7.52 -16.81
C THR A 14 -36.78 6.29 -16.41
N ARG A 15 -38.04 6.49 -15.99
CA ARG A 15 -38.91 5.44 -15.41
C ARG A 15 -39.87 4.78 -16.43
N ALA A 16 -39.89 5.21 -17.69
CA ALA A 16 -40.96 4.89 -18.63
C ALA A 16 -40.98 3.41 -19.09
N ARG A 17 -41.73 2.60 -18.35
CA ARG A 17 -41.91 1.15 -18.48
C ARG A 17 -43.04 0.72 -19.45
N ARG A 18 -43.51 1.57 -20.39
CA ARG A 18 -44.81 1.32 -21.08
C ARG A 18 -44.96 1.55 -22.58
N SER A 19 -43.95 1.94 -23.37
CA SER A 19 -44.14 1.91 -24.84
C SER A 19 -42.94 1.46 -25.69
N ASN A 20 -41.69 1.55 -25.20
CA ASN A 20 -40.52 1.05 -25.95
C ASN A 20 -39.54 0.30 -25.03
N HIS A 21 -39.64 -1.03 -25.01
CA HIS A 21 -38.74 -1.92 -24.26
C HIS A 21 -37.26 -1.72 -24.61
N PHE A 22 -36.97 -1.34 -25.86
CA PHE A 22 -35.62 -1.14 -26.37
C PHE A 22 -34.87 0.00 -25.66
N ILE A 23 -35.53 1.14 -25.41
CA ILE A 23 -34.92 2.31 -24.76
C ILE A 23 -34.60 2.01 -23.29
N SER A 24 -35.53 1.35 -22.59
CA SER A 24 -35.31 0.95 -21.20
C SER A 24 -34.17 -0.06 -21.08
N PHE A 25 -33.99 -0.93 -22.07
CA PHE A 25 -32.89 -1.89 -22.11
C PHE A 25 -31.53 -1.19 -22.27
N ILE A 26 -31.42 -0.22 -23.17
CA ILE A 26 -30.16 0.50 -23.40
C ILE A 26 -29.78 1.36 -22.18
N ALA A 27 -30.74 2.05 -21.57
CA ALA A 27 -30.51 2.76 -20.32
C ALA A 27 -30.02 1.81 -19.20
N LEU A 28 -30.60 0.61 -19.11
CA LEU A 28 -30.15 -0.43 -18.18
C LEU A 28 -28.71 -0.85 -18.46
N VAL A 29 -28.35 -1.12 -19.72
CA VAL A 29 -26.99 -1.50 -20.12
C VAL A 29 -25.98 -0.40 -19.77
N SER A 30 -26.30 0.87 -20.01
CA SER A 30 -25.44 1.99 -19.59
C SER A 30 -25.29 2.08 -18.08
N MET A 31 -26.39 1.88 -17.31
CA MET A 31 -26.34 1.86 -15.85
C MET A 31 -25.48 0.71 -15.33
N ILE A 32 -25.61 -0.49 -15.89
CA ILE A 32 -24.80 -1.66 -15.52
C ILE A 32 -23.34 -1.41 -15.85
N GLY A 33 -23.02 -0.89 -17.04
CA GLY A 33 -21.65 -0.57 -17.43
C GLY A 33 -20.98 0.42 -16.48
N LEU A 34 -21.68 1.50 -16.10
CA LEU A 34 -21.16 2.46 -15.11
C LEU A 34 -21.03 1.83 -13.72
N THR A 35 -22.03 1.06 -13.29
CA THR A 35 -22.04 0.34 -12.01
C THR A 35 -20.82 -0.57 -11.88
N LEU A 36 -20.56 -1.40 -12.90
CA LEU A 36 -19.43 -2.32 -12.93
C LEU A 36 -18.10 -1.56 -12.98
N GLY A 37 -17.99 -0.50 -13.79
CA GLY A 37 -16.77 0.32 -13.88
C GLY A 37 -16.39 0.92 -12.52
N VAL A 38 -17.35 1.53 -11.82
CA VAL A 38 -17.13 2.11 -10.48
C VAL A 38 -16.82 1.02 -9.44
N ALA A 39 -17.55 -0.09 -9.46
CA ALA A 39 -17.35 -1.19 -8.50
C ALA A 39 -15.95 -1.82 -8.63
N VAL A 40 -15.52 -2.10 -9.87
CA VAL A 40 -14.19 -2.66 -10.16
C VAL A 40 -13.09 -1.69 -9.76
N LEU A 41 -13.24 -0.39 -10.08
CA LEU A 41 -12.25 0.63 -9.74
C LEU A 41 -12.03 0.73 -8.22
N ILE A 42 -13.11 0.75 -7.42
CA ILE A 42 -13.01 0.76 -5.95
C ILE A 42 -12.37 -0.53 -5.43
N THR A 43 -12.77 -1.69 -5.96
CA THR A 43 -12.28 -2.99 -5.50
C THR A 43 -10.78 -3.12 -5.76
N VAL A 44 -10.33 -2.86 -6.98
CA VAL A 44 -8.93 -3.02 -7.36
C VAL A 44 -8.04 -2.03 -6.62
N LEU A 45 -8.44 -0.76 -6.50
CA LEU A 45 -7.68 0.21 -5.71
C LEU A 45 -7.59 -0.18 -4.24
N SER A 46 -8.65 -0.75 -3.67
CA SER A 46 -8.64 -1.25 -2.29
C SER A 46 -7.68 -2.43 -2.12
N VAL A 47 -7.63 -3.35 -3.08
CA VAL A 47 -6.64 -4.45 -3.10
C VAL A 47 -5.23 -3.89 -3.18
N MET A 48 -4.96 -2.93 -4.08
CA MET A 48 -3.64 -2.29 -4.19
C MET A 48 -3.23 -1.56 -2.91
N ASN A 49 -4.17 -0.88 -2.25
CA ASN A 49 -3.93 -0.25 -0.96
C ASN A 49 -3.66 -1.29 0.15
N GLY A 50 -4.31 -2.45 0.08
CA GLY A 50 -4.07 -3.57 0.98
C GLY A 50 -2.65 -4.12 0.80
N PHE A 51 -2.20 -4.32 -0.43
CA PHE A 51 -0.84 -4.73 -0.75
C PHE A 51 0.19 -3.70 -0.27
N ASP A 52 -0.02 -2.41 -0.55
CA ASP A 52 0.86 -1.33 -0.06
C ASP A 52 0.98 -1.37 1.48
N ARG A 53 -0.13 -1.54 2.18
CA ARG A 53 -0.16 -1.65 3.64
C ARG A 53 0.59 -2.89 4.15
N GLU A 54 0.41 -4.04 3.51
CA GLU A 54 1.05 -5.28 3.96
C GLU A 54 2.55 -5.28 3.69
N LEU A 55 2.96 -4.72 2.55
CA LEU A 55 4.37 -4.52 2.23
C LEU A 55 5.05 -3.58 3.24
N LYS A 56 4.42 -2.45 3.58
CA LYS A 56 4.91 -1.55 4.64
C LYS A 56 5.06 -2.24 5.98
N ASN A 57 4.04 -2.97 6.41
CA ASN A 57 4.03 -3.56 7.74
C ASN A 57 4.98 -4.75 7.87
N ARG A 58 5.04 -5.62 6.85
CA ARG A 58 5.79 -6.88 6.93
C ARG A 58 7.19 -6.81 6.36
N VAL A 59 7.37 -6.25 5.16
CA VAL A 59 8.69 -6.21 4.50
C VAL A 59 9.55 -5.10 5.12
N LEU A 60 8.94 -3.95 5.40
CA LEU A 60 9.67 -2.77 5.85
C LEU A 60 9.64 -2.54 7.37
N GLY A 61 8.79 -3.26 8.12
CA GLY A 61 8.79 -3.25 9.59
C GLY A 61 10.00 -3.93 10.22
N MET A 62 10.80 -4.66 9.42
CA MET A 62 12.00 -5.38 9.86
C MET A 62 13.31 -4.68 9.48
N ILE A 63 13.26 -3.77 8.51
CA ILE A 63 14.43 -3.06 8.00
C ILE A 63 14.48 -1.70 8.71
N PRO A 64 15.67 -1.22 9.12
CA PRO A 64 15.83 0.16 9.54
C PRO A 64 15.25 1.12 8.48
N GLN A 65 14.21 1.86 8.84
CA GLN A 65 13.53 2.75 7.90
C GLN A 65 14.47 3.88 7.47
N ALA A 66 15.12 4.48 8.45
CA ALA A 66 16.17 5.46 8.23
C ALA A 66 17.25 5.32 9.30
N THR A 67 18.46 5.72 8.97
CA THR A 67 19.62 5.67 9.85
C THR A 67 20.45 6.93 9.70
N VAL A 68 21.00 7.38 10.81
CA VAL A 68 22.06 8.38 10.87
C VAL A 68 23.28 7.68 11.41
N SER A 69 24.29 7.52 10.58
CA SER A 69 25.54 6.83 10.93
C SER A 69 26.70 7.81 10.91
N SER A 70 27.74 7.48 11.66
CA SER A 70 28.98 8.26 11.69
C SER A 70 30.14 7.42 11.15
N THR A 71 31.10 8.08 10.53
CA THR A 71 32.37 7.43 10.12
C THR A 71 33.24 7.01 11.32
N GLN A 72 32.93 7.53 12.50
CA GLN A 72 33.57 7.20 13.78
C GLN A 72 32.54 6.65 14.76
N ILE A 73 32.97 5.81 15.71
CA ILE A 73 32.08 5.29 16.76
C ILE A 73 31.53 6.43 17.62
N LEU A 74 30.22 6.40 17.87
CA LEU A 74 29.48 7.37 18.65
C LEU A 74 29.42 6.93 20.11
N THR A 75 30.31 7.47 20.94
CA THR A 75 30.26 7.26 22.39
C THR A 75 29.09 8.00 23.04
N ASN A 76 28.68 9.13 22.46
CA ASN A 76 27.57 10.00 22.87
C ASN A 76 26.31 9.79 22.00
N TRP A 77 26.05 8.56 21.57
CA TRP A 77 24.82 8.24 20.84
C TRP A 77 23.53 8.59 21.62
N PRO A 78 23.45 8.59 22.97
CA PRO A 78 22.22 8.95 23.68
C PRO A 78 21.80 10.40 23.46
N GLU A 79 22.76 11.33 23.34
CA GLU A 79 22.49 12.73 23.02
C GLU A 79 21.94 12.87 21.60
N LEU A 80 22.56 12.18 20.63
CA LEU A 80 22.08 12.15 19.25
C LEU A 80 20.66 11.55 19.16
N ALA A 81 20.41 10.45 19.88
CA ALA A 81 19.11 9.82 19.96
C ALA A 81 18.03 10.80 20.45
N LYS A 82 18.31 11.57 21.51
CA LYS A 82 17.39 12.60 22.03
C LYS A 82 17.14 13.73 21.04
N GLN A 83 18.16 14.17 20.30
CA GLN A 83 18.00 15.19 19.26
C GLN A 83 17.10 14.69 18.13
N ILE A 84 17.30 13.43 17.70
CA ILE A 84 16.53 12.80 16.64
C ILE A 84 15.06 12.56 17.07
N GLU A 85 14.82 12.14 18.32
CA GLU A 85 13.47 11.94 18.87
C GLU A 85 12.62 13.22 18.91
N GLN A 86 13.22 14.42 18.77
CA GLN A 86 12.48 15.69 18.73
C GLN A 86 11.84 15.99 17.36
N HIS A 87 12.20 15.24 16.32
CA HIS A 87 11.66 15.45 14.99
C HIS A 87 10.21 14.93 14.89
N GLU A 88 9.30 15.72 14.29
CA GLU A 88 7.85 15.44 14.27
C GLU A 88 7.48 14.04 13.77
N HIS A 89 8.18 13.58 12.73
CA HIS A 89 7.94 12.29 12.08
C HIS A 89 8.65 11.08 12.73
N VAL A 90 9.46 11.29 13.77
CA VAL A 90 10.21 10.19 14.41
C VAL A 90 9.39 9.60 15.58
N GLN A 91 9.03 8.33 15.47
CA GLN A 91 8.30 7.59 16.52
C GLN A 91 9.22 6.91 17.54
N GLY A 92 10.47 6.65 17.16
CA GLY A 92 11.43 5.99 18.03
C GLY A 92 12.80 5.87 17.40
N VAL A 93 13.80 5.68 18.24
CA VAL A 93 15.20 5.54 17.85
C VAL A 93 15.88 4.39 18.58
N ALA A 94 16.90 3.81 17.97
CA ALA A 94 17.79 2.87 18.66
C ALA A 94 19.23 2.96 18.17
N PRO A 95 20.23 2.82 19.06
CA PRO A 95 21.61 2.69 18.65
C PRO A 95 21.87 1.34 17.98
N PHE A 96 22.81 1.30 17.05
CA PHE A 96 23.27 0.04 16.49
C PHE A 96 24.74 0.05 16.11
N THR A 97 25.31 -1.16 16.07
CA THR A 97 26.64 -1.43 15.51
C THR A 97 26.55 -2.69 14.67
N GLN A 98 26.94 -2.63 13.40
CA GLN A 98 26.77 -3.76 12.47
C GLN A 98 28.05 -4.59 12.34
N LEU A 99 27.91 -5.91 12.38
CA LEU A 99 28.97 -6.88 12.14
C LEU A 99 28.56 -7.83 11.01
N GLN A 100 29.53 -8.30 10.24
CA GLN A 100 29.33 -9.38 9.27
C GLN A 100 30.39 -10.45 9.50
N GLY A 101 29.95 -11.71 9.54
CA GLY A 101 30.84 -12.84 9.83
C GLY A 101 30.23 -14.18 9.43
N MET A 102 30.83 -15.25 9.93
CA MET A 102 30.34 -16.62 9.77
C MET A 102 30.05 -17.22 11.14
N LEU A 103 28.92 -17.90 11.29
CA LEU A 103 28.65 -18.75 12.43
C LEU A 103 29.17 -20.16 12.15
N THR A 104 29.74 -20.78 13.18
CA THR A 104 30.16 -22.18 13.15
C THR A 104 29.64 -22.92 14.39
N ALA A 105 29.00 -24.06 14.16
CA ALA A 105 28.45 -24.95 15.18
C ALA A 105 28.28 -26.35 14.57
N GLN A 106 28.62 -27.41 15.32
CA GLN A 106 28.38 -28.80 14.91
C GLN A 106 28.85 -29.17 13.48
N GLY A 107 29.95 -28.57 13.01
CA GLY A 107 30.49 -28.79 11.66
C GLY A 107 29.75 -28.04 10.54
N GLN A 108 28.69 -27.30 10.85
CA GLN A 108 27.99 -26.40 9.94
C GLN A 108 28.62 -25.01 9.95
N VAL A 109 28.53 -24.31 8.81
CA VAL A 109 29.01 -22.94 8.63
C VAL A 109 27.96 -22.14 7.86
N ALA A 110 27.60 -20.98 8.38
CA ALA A 110 26.64 -20.07 7.74
C ALA A 110 27.12 -18.62 7.83
N GLY A 111 26.90 -17.83 6.77
CA GLY A 111 27.10 -16.39 6.84
C GLY A 111 26.04 -15.74 7.73
N ILE A 112 26.43 -14.71 8.50
CA ILE A 112 25.49 -13.95 9.32
C ILE A 112 25.80 -12.46 9.32
N MET A 113 24.74 -11.68 9.40
CA MET A 113 24.76 -10.26 9.70
C MET A 113 24.30 -10.07 11.15
N VAL A 114 25.19 -9.58 12.03
CA VAL A 114 24.90 -9.42 13.46
C VAL A 114 24.78 -7.95 13.82
N SER A 115 23.65 -7.57 14.41
CA SER A 115 23.41 -6.21 14.92
C SER A 115 23.66 -6.18 16.43
N GLY A 116 24.62 -5.36 16.86
CA GLY A 116 24.73 -4.93 18.25
C GLY A 116 23.62 -3.94 18.58
N ILE A 117 22.84 -4.21 19.63
CA ILE A 117 21.65 -3.43 20.00
C ILE A 117 21.59 -3.15 21.51
N GLU A 118 20.79 -2.15 21.88
CA GLU A 118 20.34 -1.94 23.25
C GLU A 118 18.86 -2.38 23.36
N PRO A 119 18.52 -3.46 24.08
CA PRO A 119 17.18 -4.05 24.09
C PRO A 119 16.06 -3.05 24.43
N GLU A 120 16.29 -2.11 25.35
CA GLU A 120 15.29 -1.12 25.73
C GLU A 120 14.90 -0.17 24.58
N TYR A 121 15.87 0.19 23.72
CA TYR A 121 15.64 1.05 22.58
C TYR A 121 15.18 0.29 21.35
N GLU A 122 15.70 -0.92 21.12
CA GLU A 122 15.37 -1.70 19.93
C GLU A 122 13.86 -2.02 19.86
N LYS A 123 13.21 -2.21 21.00
CA LYS A 123 11.75 -2.42 21.11
C LYS A 123 10.91 -1.27 20.53
N LYS A 124 11.45 -0.05 20.49
CA LYS A 124 10.76 1.11 19.93
C LYS A 124 10.77 1.09 18.40
N VAL A 125 11.80 0.50 17.80
CA VAL A 125 12.05 0.56 16.35
C VAL A 125 11.83 -0.76 15.62
N SER A 126 11.84 -1.89 16.33
CA SER A 126 11.76 -3.24 15.76
C SER A 126 10.62 -4.07 16.36
N ILE A 127 10.02 -4.94 15.54
CA ILE A 127 8.96 -5.88 15.93
C ILE A 127 9.49 -7.20 16.50
N ILE A 128 10.81 -7.37 16.59
CA ILE A 128 11.46 -8.64 16.96
C ILE A 128 10.96 -9.22 18.29
N GLN A 129 10.73 -8.36 19.29
CA GLN A 129 10.28 -8.82 20.61
C GLN A 129 8.94 -9.57 20.53
N ASN A 130 8.05 -9.16 19.61
CA ASN A 130 6.73 -9.77 19.43
C ASN A 130 6.79 -11.12 18.69
N HIS A 131 7.96 -11.49 18.17
CA HIS A 131 8.19 -12.68 17.34
C HIS A 131 9.25 -13.62 17.95
N MET A 132 9.51 -13.49 19.26
CA MET A 132 10.35 -14.44 19.99
C MET A 132 9.62 -15.77 20.14
N VAL A 133 10.28 -16.87 19.77
CA VAL A 133 9.80 -18.25 19.95
C VAL A 133 10.31 -18.81 21.27
N GLU A 134 11.59 -18.58 21.59
CA GLU A 134 12.24 -19.03 22.82
C GLU A 134 13.15 -17.94 23.38
N GLY A 135 13.30 -17.89 24.71
CA GLY A 135 14.12 -16.88 25.38
C GLY A 135 13.58 -15.46 25.26
N SER A 136 14.46 -14.46 25.38
CA SER A 136 14.09 -13.05 25.30
C SER A 136 15.25 -12.20 24.78
N ILE A 137 14.92 -11.14 24.06
CA ILE A 137 15.90 -10.12 23.64
C ILE A 137 16.51 -9.37 24.83
N ASP A 138 15.78 -9.30 25.94
CA ASP A 138 16.24 -8.69 27.20
C ASP A 138 17.35 -9.49 27.91
N SER A 139 17.60 -10.72 27.45
CA SER A 139 18.72 -11.54 27.90
C SER A 139 20.06 -11.08 27.32
N LEU A 140 20.06 -10.15 26.35
CA LEU A 140 21.28 -9.56 25.81
C LEU A 140 21.85 -8.54 26.81
N LYS A 141 22.93 -8.94 27.49
CA LYS A 141 23.60 -8.13 28.51
C LYS A 141 25.05 -7.87 28.15
N LYS A 142 25.53 -6.67 28.52
CA LYS A 142 26.92 -6.25 28.32
C LYS A 142 27.91 -7.27 28.90
N GLY A 143 28.82 -7.75 28.08
CA GLY A 143 29.93 -8.62 28.45
C GLY A 143 29.57 -10.10 28.60
N GLU A 144 28.30 -10.47 28.50
CA GLU A 144 27.86 -11.86 28.64
C GLU A 144 27.99 -12.66 27.34
N PHE A 145 28.19 -12.00 26.19
CA PHE A 145 28.30 -12.63 24.88
C PHE A 145 27.12 -13.59 24.59
N GLY A 146 25.92 -13.10 24.87
CA GLY A 146 24.67 -13.72 24.42
C GLY A 146 24.38 -13.36 22.96
N ILE A 147 23.80 -14.29 22.22
CA ILE A 147 23.31 -14.06 20.86
C ILE A 147 21.85 -14.51 20.73
N VAL A 148 21.05 -13.70 20.05
CA VAL A 148 19.69 -14.02 19.64
C VAL A 148 19.71 -14.31 18.14
N LEU A 149 19.17 -15.46 17.72
CA LEU A 149 19.23 -15.94 16.34
C LEU A 149 17.84 -16.25 15.78
N GLY A 150 17.73 -16.23 14.46
CA GLY A 150 16.51 -16.68 13.78
C GLY A 150 16.34 -18.19 13.82
N LYS A 151 15.09 -18.66 13.84
CA LYS A 151 14.74 -20.08 13.95
C LYS A 151 15.37 -20.92 12.82
N GLN A 152 15.36 -20.42 11.59
CA GLN A 152 15.94 -21.16 10.47
C GLN A 152 17.47 -21.28 10.58
N MET A 153 18.15 -20.25 11.09
CA MET A 153 19.58 -20.30 11.40
C MET A 153 19.87 -21.33 12.50
N THR A 154 19.10 -21.34 13.59
CA THR A 154 19.32 -22.31 14.68
C THR A 154 19.08 -23.74 14.23
N ASP A 155 18.01 -23.97 13.46
CA ASP A 155 17.68 -25.28 12.88
C ASP A 155 18.79 -25.76 11.94
N ALA A 156 19.30 -24.89 11.05
CA ALA A 156 20.37 -25.22 10.12
C ALA A 156 21.72 -25.50 10.81
N MET A 157 22.00 -24.82 11.92
CA MET A 157 23.23 -25.00 12.70
C MET A 157 23.13 -26.13 13.73
N GLY A 158 21.95 -26.72 13.92
CA GLY A 158 21.68 -27.79 14.88
C GLY A 158 21.74 -27.35 16.35
N VAL A 159 21.57 -26.06 16.64
CA VAL A 159 21.68 -25.48 17.99
C VAL A 159 20.33 -25.02 18.53
N GLY A 160 20.13 -25.12 19.84
CA GLY A 160 18.95 -24.62 20.53
C GLY A 160 19.27 -23.53 21.57
N LEU A 161 18.25 -23.17 22.36
CA LEU A 161 18.44 -22.24 23.47
C LEU A 161 19.47 -22.77 24.47
N ASN A 162 20.36 -21.90 24.93
CA ASN A 162 21.51 -22.16 25.81
C ASN A 162 22.71 -22.90 25.20
N ASP A 163 22.64 -23.32 23.94
CA ASP A 163 23.81 -23.87 23.25
C ASP A 163 24.84 -22.80 22.93
N ASN A 164 26.05 -23.26 22.58
CA ASN A 164 27.13 -22.38 22.18
C ASN A 164 27.32 -22.39 20.66
N ILE A 165 27.56 -21.21 20.10
CA ILE A 165 27.88 -21.02 18.69
C ILE A 165 29.10 -20.11 18.56
N THR A 166 29.93 -20.31 17.55
CA THR A 166 31.14 -19.49 17.37
C THR A 166 30.93 -18.52 16.22
N LEU A 167 31.09 -17.23 16.49
CA LEU A 167 31.15 -16.19 15.47
C LEU A 167 32.60 -16.01 15.01
N VAL A 168 32.79 -16.08 13.70
CA VAL A 168 34.07 -15.90 13.00
C VAL A 168 34.01 -14.60 12.23
N LEU A 169 34.83 -13.63 12.61
CA LEU A 169 34.92 -12.34 11.94
C LEU A 169 36.14 -12.32 11.00
N PRO A 170 35.99 -11.83 9.75
CA PRO A 170 37.06 -11.81 8.74
C PRO A 170 38.15 -10.76 9.01
N GLU A 171 38.10 -10.03 10.13
CA GLU A 171 39.08 -8.99 10.44
C GLU A 171 40.46 -9.54 10.80
N ALA A 172 41.44 -9.10 10.02
CA ALA A 172 42.85 -9.45 10.13
C ALA A 172 43.51 -8.86 11.36
N THR A 173 43.91 -9.72 12.30
CA THR A 173 45.04 -9.36 13.17
C THR A 173 46.33 -9.68 12.39
N PRO A 174 47.24 -8.72 12.18
CA PRO A 174 48.54 -9.01 11.59
C PRO A 174 49.27 -10.03 12.48
N SER A 175 49.60 -11.19 11.93
CA SER A 175 50.42 -12.20 12.60
C SER A 175 51.59 -12.61 11.71
N PRO A 176 52.69 -13.13 12.29
CA PRO A 176 53.81 -13.69 11.51
C PRO A 176 53.39 -14.83 10.57
N ALA A 177 52.23 -15.45 10.80
CA ALA A 177 51.66 -16.53 9.99
C ALA A 177 50.55 -16.06 9.01
N GLY A 178 50.31 -14.75 8.89
CA GLY A 178 49.29 -14.17 8.02
C GLY A 178 48.06 -13.61 8.75
N VAL A 179 46.98 -13.41 7.99
CA VAL A 179 45.69 -12.90 8.48
C VAL A 179 44.92 -14.02 9.18
N VAL A 180 44.83 -13.96 10.52
CA VAL A 180 44.06 -14.93 11.30
C VAL A 180 42.67 -14.35 11.61
N PRO A 181 41.57 -15.04 11.27
CA PRO A 181 40.22 -14.59 11.61
C PRO A 181 39.99 -14.64 13.12
N ARG A 182 39.08 -13.82 13.62
CA ARG A 182 38.74 -13.80 15.05
C ARG A 182 37.62 -14.77 15.34
N PHE A 183 37.80 -15.59 16.37
CA PHE A 183 36.79 -16.51 16.87
C PHE A 183 36.27 -16.02 18.21
N LYS A 184 34.95 -15.90 18.34
CA LYS A 184 34.30 -15.65 19.63
C LYS A 184 33.12 -16.59 19.82
N ARG A 185 33.12 -17.31 20.94
CA ARG A 185 32.00 -18.16 21.34
C ARG A 185 30.91 -17.31 22.00
N PHE A 186 29.69 -17.49 21.54
CA PHE A 186 28.46 -16.90 22.05
C PHE A 186 27.53 -17.98 22.59
N LYS A 187 26.71 -17.62 23.57
CA LYS A 187 25.62 -18.47 24.06
C LYS A 187 24.31 -18.04 23.41
N VAL A 188 23.53 -18.98 22.88
CA VAL A 188 22.21 -18.68 22.32
C VAL A 188 21.25 -18.38 23.48
N VAL A 189 20.76 -17.13 23.57
CA VAL A 189 19.89 -16.67 24.67
C VAL A 189 18.46 -16.34 24.24
N GLY A 190 18.20 -16.42 22.94
CA GLY A 190 16.86 -16.32 22.39
C GLY A 190 16.80 -16.74 20.93
N ILE A 191 15.60 -17.15 20.50
CA ILE A 191 15.30 -17.58 19.14
C ILE A 191 14.05 -16.82 18.68
N PHE A 192 14.11 -16.15 17.54
CA PHE A 192 12.96 -15.46 16.94
C PHE A 192 12.53 -16.14 15.63
N SER A 193 11.28 -15.92 15.21
CA SER A 193 10.84 -16.31 13.87
C SER A 193 9.92 -15.27 13.27
N ILE A 194 10.38 -14.63 12.20
CA ILE A 194 9.65 -13.57 11.49
C ILE A 194 9.46 -13.94 10.01
N GLY A 195 10.44 -14.59 9.39
CA GLY A 195 10.35 -15.04 8.00
C GLY A 195 11.67 -15.61 7.49
N ALA A 196 11.60 -16.50 6.50
CA ALA A 196 12.75 -17.33 6.09
C ALA A 196 14.04 -16.55 5.78
N GLU A 197 13.95 -15.42 5.08
CA GLU A 197 15.15 -14.63 4.71
C GLU A 197 15.81 -13.97 5.93
N VAL A 198 15.02 -13.38 6.84
CA VAL A 198 15.54 -12.76 8.06
C VAL A 198 16.02 -13.82 9.06
N ASP A 199 15.25 -14.89 9.22
CA ASP A 199 15.54 -15.99 10.14
C ASP A 199 16.83 -16.74 9.79
N SER A 200 17.29 -16.65 8.53
CA SER A 200 18.49 -17.33 8.04
C SER A 200 19.72 -16.44 7.92
N MET A 201 19.62 -15.12 8.12
CA MET A 201 20.74 -14.19 7.88
C MET A 201 21.00 -13.20 9.01
N MET A 202 20.07 -12.97 9.94
CA MET A 202 20.23 -11.97 11.00
C MET A 202 20.45 -12.58 12.40
N GLY A 203 21.27 -11.88 13.20
CA GLY A 203 21.43 -12.15 14.63
C GLY A 203 21.61 -10.86 15.43
N TYR A 204 21.36 -10.94 16.74
CA TYR A 204 21.44 -9.79 17.64
C TYR A 204 22.32 -10.09 18.84
N ILE A 205 23.16 -9.14 19.22
CA ILE A 205 24.01 -9.19 20.41
C ILE A 205 23.91 -7.87 21.17
N ALA A 206 24.44 -7.81 22.39
CA ALA A 206 24.53 -6.55 23.11
C ALA A 206 25.44 -5.54 22.37
N LEU A 207 25.06 -4.26 22.35
CA LEU A 207 25.79 -3.19 21.66
C LEU A 207 27.26 -3.11 22.07
N ASN A 208 27.55 -3.25 23.37
CA ASN A 208 28.91 -3.25 23.89
C ASN A 208 29.73 -4.47 23.44
N ASP A 209 29.09 -5.64 23.30
CA ASP A 209 29.76 -6.86 22.83
C ASP A 209 30.17 -6.69 21.37
N ALA A 210 29.33 -6.03 20.57
CA ALA A 210 29.66 -5.68 19.19
C ALA A 210 30.87 -4.73 19.10
N SER A 211 30.88 -3.68 19.91
CA SER A 211 32.00 -2.72 19.98
C SER A 211 33.30 -3.41 20.43
N THR A 212 33.21 -4.28 21.44
CA THR A 212 34.33 -5.08 21.95
C THR A 212 34.90 -6.00 20.86
N LEU A 213 34.04 -6.66 20.09
CA LEU A 213 34.45 -7.53 18.99
C LEU A 213 35.20 -6.78 17.90
N LEU A 214 34.75 -5.56 17.57
CA LEU A 214 35.39 -4.68 16.59
C LEU A 214 36.63 -3.95 17.15
N ARG A 215 36.94 -4.09 18.45
CA ARG A 215 37.97 -3.30 19.16
C ARG A 215 37.75 -1.79 19.03
N LEU A 216 36.48 -1.38 19.04
CA LEU A 216 36.07 0.02 19.07
C LEU A 216 35.75 0.43 20.52
N PRO A 217 35.87 1.71 20.86
CA PRO A 217 35.32 2.27 22.10
C PRO A 217 33.85 1.88 22.29
N ASP A 218 33.41 1.83 23.55
CA ASP A 218 32.00 1.63 23.90
C ASP A 218 31.14 2.71 23.23
N GLY A 219 30.29 2.33 22.27
CA GLY A 219 29.46 3.25 21.53
C GLY A 219 28.63 2.58 20.43
N ALA A 220 28.02 3.39 19.59
CA ALA A 220 27.21 2.94 18.46
C ALA A 220 27.84 3.41 17.13
N GLN A 221 27.70 2.65 16.06
CA GLN A 221 28.07 3.11 14.71
C GLN A 221 27.08 4.17 14.19
N GLY A 222 25.84 4.10 14.66
CA GLY A 222 24.79 5.01 14.27
C GLY A 222 23.53 4.83 15.13
N VAL A 223 22.53 5.64 14.78
CA VAL A 223 21.19 5.56 15.34
C VAL A 223 20.23 5.25 14.19
N ARG A 224 19.43 4.20 14.35
CA ARG A 224 18.32 3.88 13.45
C ARG A 224 17.03 4.49 13.97
N MET A 225 16.11 4.80 13.06
CA MET A 225 14.89 5.54 13.32
C MET A 225 13.69 4.77 12.80
N LYS A 226 12.60 4.83 13.56
CA LYS A 226 11.26 4.45 13.12
C LYS A 226 10.46 5.72 12.88
N LEU A 227 9.85 5.81 11.71
CA LEU A 227 9.06 6.94 11.26
C LEU A 227 7.57 6.60 11.30
N ASP A 228 6.73 7.63 11.35
CA ASP A 228 5.29 7.53 11.20
C ASP A 228 4.88 7.16 9.76
N ASP A 229 5.58 7.70 8.77
CA ASP A 229 5.52 7.32 7.37
C ASP A 229 6.93 7.02 6.86
N ILE A 230 7.11 5.77 6.43
CA ILE A 230 8.38 5.30 5.89
C ILE A 230 8.79 6.02 4.61
N PHE A 231 7.85 6.61 3.87
CA PHE A 231 8.16 7.36 2.65
C PHE A 231 8.81 8.71 2.92
N LEU A 232 8.71 9.20 4.15
CA LEU A 232 9.43 10.39 4.59
C LEU A 232 10.91 10.07 4.92
N ALA A 233 11.32 8.79 4.92
CA ALA A 233 12.68 8.40 5.29
C ALA A 233 13.80 9.14 4.54
N PRO A 234 13.76 9.30 3.20
CA PRO A 234 14.80 10.04 2.50
C PRO A 234 14.82 11.54 2.88
N GLN A 235 13.65 12.13 3.11
CA GLN A 235 13.54 13.54 3.48
C GLN A 235 14.02 13.76 4.93
N VAL A 236 13.43 13.05 5.88
CA VAL A 236 13.69 13.17 7.32
C VAL A 236 15.15 12.86 7.64
N SER A 237 15.71 11.79 7.06
CA SER A 237 17.11 11.42 7.33
C SER A 237 18.09 12.49 6.82
N GLN A 238 17.81 13.09 5.66
CA GLN A 238 18.63 14.20 5.14
C GLN A 238 18.46 15.49 5.95
N GLU A 239 17.23 15.83 6.37
CA GLU A 239 16.96 16.99 7.23
C GLU A 239 17.74 16.89 8.53
N ILE A 240 17.70 15.73 9.20
CA ILE A 240 18.45 15.49 10.43
C ILE A 240 19.96 15.62 10.22
N VAL A 241 20.51 15.02 9.16
CA VAL A 241 21.96 15.03 8.93
C VAL A 241 22.50 16.40 8.52
N ARG A 242 21.67 17.28 7.93
CA ARG A 242 22.10 18.65 7.59
C ARG A 242 22.50 19.47 8.81
N ASP A 243 21.88 19.21 9.96
CA ASP A 243 22.18 19.91 11.22
C ASP A 243 23.32 19.24 12.01
N LEU A 244 23.88 18.14 11.50
CA LEU A 244 24.95 17.39 12.12
C LEU A 244 26.32 17.67 11.47
N PRO A 245 27.43 17.42 12.18
CA PRO A 245 28.77 17.56 11.62
C PRO A 245 29.02 16.66 10.39
N ALA A 246 30.01 17.02 9.57
CA ALA A 246 30.27 16.36 8.28
C ALA A 246 30.70 14.87 8.36
N ASN A 247 31.00 14.34 9.55
CA ASN A 247 31.28 12.91 9.73
C ASN A 247 30.01 12.04 9.81
N PHE A 248 28.83 12.65 9.84
CA PHE A 248 27.55 11.97 9.80
C PHE A 248 27.02 11.82 8.38
N TYR A 249 26.37 10.70 8.12
CA TYR A 249 25.70 10.43 6.86
C TYR A 249 24.37 9.73 7.11
N ALA A 250 23.40 10.05 6.26
CA ALA A 250 22.09 9.42 6.25
C ALA A 250 22.13 8.19 5.34
N SER A 251 21.39 7.16 5.73
CA SER A 251 21.02 6.07 4.84
C SER A 251 19.59 5.64 5.18
N ASP A 252 18.87 5.16 4.19
CA ASP A 252 17.48 4.76 4.34
C ASP A 252 17.15 3.53 3.50
N TRP A 253 15.98 2.97 3.71
CA TRP A 253 15.53 1.75 3.05
C TRP A 253 15.47 1.87 1.51
N THR A 254 15.33 3.08 0.95
CA THR A 254 15.23 3.28 -0.51
C THR A 254 16.53 2.99 -1.24
N TYR A 255 17.68 3.10 -0.57
CA TYR A 255 18.98 2.74 -1.17
C TYR A 255 19.10 1.25 -1.49
N THR A 256 18.47 0.40 -0.69
CA THR A 256 18.52 -1.06 -0.86
C THR A 256 17.27 -1.61 -1.53
N HIS A 257 16.11 -1.00 -1.30
CA HIS A 257 14.80 -1.53 -1.72
C HIS A 257 13.94 -0.54 -2.51
N GLY A 258 14.49 0.62 -2.91
CA GLY A 258 13.75 1.67 -3.64
C GLY A 258 13.23 1.23 -5.02
N ASN A 259 13.91 0.28 -5.68
CA ASN A 259 13.46 -0.28 -6.96
C ASN A 259 12.14 -1.06 -6.82
N LEU A 260 12.00 -1.83 -5.73
CA LEU A 260 10.77 -2.58 -5.45
C LEU A 260 9.59 -1.61 -5.28
N PHE A 261 9.80 -0.55 -4.50
CA PHE A 261 8.75 0.44 -4.28
C PHE A 261 8.39 1.24 -5.53
N SER A 262 9.39 1.65 -6.31
CA SER A 262 9.17 2.35 -7.58
C SER A 262 8.37 1.48 -8.55
N ALA A 263 8.65 0.18 -8.60
CA ALA A 263 7.88 -0.78 -9.39
C ALA A 263 6.42 -0.87 -8.93
N ILE A 264 6.17 -0.97 -7.61
CA ILE A 264 4.81 -1.04 -7.05
C ILE A 264 4.01 0.25 -7.34
N GLN A 265 4.64 1.42 -7.22
CA GLN A 265 3.98 2.69 -7.55
C GLN A 265 3.65 2.78 -9.04
N MET A 266 4.59 2.38 -9.90
CA MET A 266 4.37 2.34 -11.35
C MET A 266 3.24 1.38 -11.71
N GLU A 267 3.18 0.20 -11.09
CA GLU A 267 2.10 -0.76 -11.28
C GLU A 267 0.75 -0.19 -10.84
N LYS A 268 0.68 0.44 -9.66
CA LYS A 268 -0.54 1.10 -9.17
C LYS A 268 -1.00 2.20 -10.14
N ALA A 269 -0.08 3.02 -10.67
CA ALA A 269 -0.40 4.06 -11.63
C ALA A 269 -0.94 3.48 -12.95
N MET A 270 -0.30 2.43 -13.48
CA MET A 270 -0.76 1.75 -14.71
C MET A 270 -2.15 1.13 -14.52
N VAL A 271 -2.39 0.41 -13.42
CA VAL A 271 -3.69 -0.19 -13.12
C VAL A 271 -4.75 0.91 -12.94
N SER A 272 -4.43 1.99 -12.23
CA SER A 272 -5.35 3.13 -12.09
C SER A 272 -5.69 3.78 -13.44
N LEU A 273 -4.73 3.91 -14.35
CA LEU A 273 -4.96 4.45 -15.69
C LEU A 273 -5.88 3.53 -16.52
N LEU A 274 -5.64 2.22 -16.49
CA LEU A 274 -6.48 1.23 -17.17
C LEU A 274 -7.93 1.28 -16.65
N LEU A 275 -8.10 1.35 -15.33
CA LEU A 275 -9.43 1.42 -14.72
C LEU A 275 -10.11 2.75 -15.02
N PHE A 276 -9.37 3.87 -15.06
CA PHE A 276 -9.91 5.15 -15.51
C PHE A 276 -10.42 5.08 -16.96
N LEU A 277 -9.69 4.42 -17.86
CA LEU A 277 -10.14 4.21 -19.25
C LEU A 277 -11.44 3.40 -19.31
N ILE A 278 -11.63 2.41 -18.43
CA ILE A 278 -12.89 1.65 -18.34
C ILE A 278 -14.06 2.56 -17.96
N VAL A 279 -13.89 3.45 -16.97
CA VAL A 279 -14.92 4.43 -16.59
C VAL A 279 -15.21 5.41 -17.73
N LEU A 280 -14.18 5.82 -18.47
CA LEU A 280 -14.29 6.70 -19.63
C LEU A 280 -15.09 6.04 -20.77
N VAL A 281 -14.83 4.76 -21.06
CA VAL A 281 -15.64 3.96 -22.00
C VAL A 281 -17.08 3.82 -21.51
N ALA A 282 -17.31 3.62 -20.21
CA ALA A 282 -18.65 3.57 -19.63
C ALA A 282 -19.40 4.91 -19.78
N ALA A 283 -18.72 6.05 -19.64
CA ALA A 283 -19.34 7.36 -19.88
C ALA A 283 -19.69 7.58 -21.35
N PHE A 284 -18.87 7.12 -22.30
CA PHE A 284 -19.25 7.13 -23.71
C PHE A 284 -20.52 6.32 -23.99
N ASN A 285 -20.71 5.20 -23.28
CA ASN A 285 -21.97 4.45 -23.38
C ASN A 285 -23.19 5.26 -22.91
N ILE A 286 -23.03 6.19 -21.96
CA ILE A 286 -24.10 7.13 -21.57
C ILE A 286 -24.40 8.10 -22.70
N VAL A 287 -23.36 8.65 -23.35
CA VAL A 287 -23.52 9.55 -24.51
C VAL A 287 -24.33 8.86 -25.61
N SER A 288 -23.89 7.67 -26.02
CA SER A 288 -24.53 6.88 -27.08
C SER A 288 -25.97 6.53 -26.74
N SER A 289 -26.22 6.13 -25.49
CA SER A 289 -27.56 5.82 -24.97
C SER A 289 -28.49 7.04 -25.00
N LEU A 290 -28.05 8.19 -24.49
CA LEU A 290 -28.86 9.42 -24.49
C LEU A 290 -29.12 9.96 -25.89
N VAL A 291 -28.16 9.90 -26.81
CA VAL A 291 -28.37 10.28 -28.21
C VAL A 291 -29.47 9.43 -28.85
N MET A 292 -29.48 8.13 -28.55
CA MET A 292 -30.50 7.22 -29.05
C MET A 292 -31.88 7.54 -28.46
N VAL A 293 -31.96 7.80 -27.14
CA VAL A 293 -33.20 8.23 -26.48
C VAL A 293 -33.74 9.52 -27.10
N VAL A 294 -32.87 10.52 -27.32
CA VAL A 294 -33.25 11.79 -27.95
C VAL A 294 -33.80 11.56 -29.37
N THR A 295 -33.22 10.61 -30.10
CA THR A 295 -33.65 10.28 -31.46
C THR A 295 -35.00 9.58 -31.49
N ASP A 296 -35.24 8.64 -30.56
CA ASP A 296 -36.54 7.98 -30.40
C ASP A 296 -37.62 8.97 -29.94
N LYS A 297 -37.27 9.90 -29.06
CA LYS A 297 -38.17 10.91 -28.50
C LYS A 297 -38.30 12.19 -29.34
N LYS A 298 -37.93 12.17 -30.62
CA LYS A 298 -38.02 13.34 -31.52
C LYS A 298 -39.44 13.92 -31.61
N SER A 299 -40.45 13.07 -31.77
CA SER A 299 -41.86 13.50 -31.84
C SER A 299 -42.33 14.12 -30.51
N ASP A 300 -42.07 13.45 -29.38
CA ASP A 300 -42.36 13.97 -28.03
C ASP A 300 -41.70 15.36 -27.80
N ILE A 301 -40.46 15.55 -28.23
CA ILE A 301 -39.74 16.83 -28.12
C ILE A 301 -40.40 17.90 -28.99
N ALA A 302 -40.82 17.55 -30.21
CA ALA A 302 -41.50 18.47 -31.12
C ALA A 302 -42.84 18.95 -30.54
N ILE A 303 -43.65 18.04 -29.97
CA ILE A 303 -44.91 18.37 -29.30
C ILE A 303 -44.68 19.31 -28.12
N LEU A 304 -43.70 19.02 -27.25
CA LEU A 304 -43.38 19.91 -26.14
C LEU A 304 -42.97 21.30 -26.62
N ARG A 305 -42.22 21.36 -27.73
CA ARG A 305 -41.78 22.62 -28.35
C ARG A 305 -42.92 23.40 -29.02
N THR A 306 -43.90 22.74 -29.64
CA THR A 306 -45.08 23.42 -30.20
C THR A 306 -46.00 23.95 -29.10
N LEU A 307 -46.04 23.28 -27.95
CA LEU A 307 -46.73 23.76 -26.74
C LEU A 307 -45.98 24.90 -26.01
N GLY A 308 -44.83 25.34 -26.52
CA GLY A 308 -44.08 26.50 -26.00
C GLY A 308 -42.87 26.18 -25.11
N ALA A 309 -42.43 24.91 -25.01
CA ALA A 309 -41.22 24.59 -24.28
C ALA A 309 -39.97 25.20 -24.94
N SER A 310 -39.21 25.99 -24.18
CA SER A 310 -37.96 26.58 -24.66
C SER A 310 -36.89 25.51 -24.92
N PRO A 311 -35.90 25.76 -25.82
CA PRO A 311 -34.75 24.89 -26.01
C PRO A 311 -34.01 24.56 -24.69
N ALA A 312 -33.88 25.55 -23.81
CA ALA A 312 -33.27 25.36 -22.49
C ALA A 312 -34.08 24.40 -21.59
N THR A 313 -35.41 24.42 -21.69
CA THR A 313 -36.28 23.46 -20.98
C THR A 313 -36.02 22.03 -21.48
N ILE A 314 -35.91 21.84 -22.80
CA ILE A 314 -35.60 20.54 -23.41
C ILE A 314 -34.21 20.06 -22.96
N THR A 315 -33.18 20.91 -23.02
CA THR A 315 -31.84 20.57 -22.53
C THR A 315 -31.88 20.12 -21.07
N LYS A 316 -32.57 20.86 -20.19
CA LYS A 316 -32.68 20.49 -18.77
C LYS A 316 -33.37 19.14 -18.56
N ILE A 317 -34.37 18.77 -19.35
CA ILE A 317 -35.05 17.46 -19.28
C ILE A 317 -34.05 16.33 -19.49
N PHE A 318 -33.27 16.39 -20.57
CA PHE A 318 -32.32 15.34 -20.92
C PHE A 318 -31.07 15.34 -20.03
N MET A 319 -30.62 16.51 -19.56
CA MET A 319 -29.56 16.58 -18.54
C MET A 319 -30.00 15.92 -17.23
N VAL A 320 -31.24 16.17 -16.76
CA VAL A 320 -31.79 15.49 -15.58
C VAL A 320 -31.82 13.98 -15.81
N GLN A 321 -32.34 13.52 -16.95
CA GLN A 321 -32.43 12.10 -17.25
C GLN A 321 -31.06 11.40 -17.20
N GLY A 322 -30.06 11.97 -17.89
CA GLY A 322 -28.71 11.42 -17.91
C GLY A 322 -28.02 11.49 -16.55
N THR A 323 -28.24 12.55 -15.78
CA THR A 323 -27.69 12.70 -14.43
C THR A 323 -28.28 11.65 -13.49
N VAL A 324 -29.57 11.36 -13.59
CA VAL A 324 -30.21 10.30 -12.78
C VAL A 324 -29.61 8.93 -13.10
N ILE A 325 -29.36 8.63 -14.38
CA ILE A 325 -28.67 7.39 -14.80
C ILE A 325 -27.25 7.34 -14.20
N GLY A 326 -26.51 8.44 -14.30
CA GLY A 326 -25.16 8.57 -13.75
C GLY A 326 -25.10 8.40 -12.23
N VAL A 327 -26.04 9.03 -11.51
CA VAL A 327 -26.16 8.93 -10.04
C VAL A 327 -26.52 7.52 -9.62
N ILE A 328 -27.54 6.90 -10.23
CA ILE A 328 -27.95 5.54 -9.85
C ILE A 328 -26.81 4.55 -10.13
N GLY A 329 -26.20 4.61 -11.31
CA GLY A 329 -25.09 3.73 -11.66
C GLY A 329 -23.87 3.93 -10.76
N THR A 330 -23.51 5.18 -10.45
CA THR A 330 -22.39 5.47 -9.55
C THR A 330 -22.68 5.03 -8.11
N CYS A 331 -23.86 5.29 -7.58
CA CYS A 331 -24.23 4.87 -6.22
C CYS A 331 -24.29 3.34 -6.11
N ALA A 332 -24.92 2.66 -7.07
CA ALA A 332 -24.95 1.20 -7.10
C ALA A 332 -23.55 0.62 -7.21
N GLY A 333 -22.71 1.20 -8.07
CA GLY A 333 -21.31 0.79 -8.25
C GLY A 333 -20.48 1.02 -6.99
N ALA A 334 -20.69 2.14 -6.30
CA ALA A 334 -20.01 2.45 -5.05
C ALA A 334 -20.38 1.46 -3.95
N ILE A 335 -21.67 1.16 -3.78
CA ILE A 335 -22.15 0.17 -2.81
C ILE A 335 -21.56 -1.21 -3.11
N LEU A 336 -21.66 -1.68 -4.37
CA LEU A 336 -21.11 -2.98 -4.76
C LEU A 336 -19.59 -3.02 -4.62
N GLY A 337 -18.89 -1.95 -5.00
CA GLY A 337 -17.45 -1.83 -4.87
C GLY A 337 -16.97 -1.84 -3.42
N ILE A 338 -17.68 -1.15 -2.52
CA ILE A 338 -17.38 -1.17 -1.08
C ILE A 338 -17.58 -2.60 -0.54
N ILE A 339 -18.72 -3.23 -0.83
CA ILE A 339 -19.02 -4.61 -0.37
C ILE A 339 -17.96 -5.59 -0.89
N ALA A 340 -17.60 -5.48 -2.17
CA ALA A 340 -16.58 -6.31 -2.79
C ALA A 340 -15.21 -6.06 -2.12
N ALA A 341 -14.79 -4.81 -1.98
CA ALA A 341 -13.52 -4.44 -1.36
C ALA A 341 -13.40 -4.96 0.08
N THR A 342 -14.45 -4.91 0.89
CA THR A 342 -14.42 -5.40 2.28
C THR A 342 -14.53 -6.93 2.39
N SER A 343 -15.10 -7.60 1.40
CA SER A 343 -15.39 -9.04 1.45
C SER A 343 -14.43 -9.89 0.59
N ILE A 344 -13.64 -9.27 -0.28
CA ILE A 344 -12.81 -9.99 -1.29
C ILE A 344 -11.82 -10.95 -0.64
N SER A 345 -11.20 -10.55 0.47
CA SER A 345 -10.23 -11.39 1.20
C SER A 345 -10.89 -12.66 1.74
N SER A 346 -12.08 -12.53 2.33
CA SER A 346 -12.87 -13.66 2.85
C SER A 346 -13.39 -14.55 1.72
N PHE A 347 -13.87 -13.95 0.63
CA PHE A 347 -14.37 -14.69 -0.54
C PHE A 347 -13.27 -15.55 -1.18
N ILE A 348 -12.08 -14.98 -1.37
CA ILE A 348 -10.95 -15.72 -1.92
C ILE A 348 -10.49 -16.82 -0.96
N GLY A 349 -10.43 -16.56 0.35
CA GLY A 349 -10.10 -17.59 1.34
C GLY A 349 -11.08 -18.76 1.33
N TRP A 350 -12.38 -18.49 1.25
CA TRP A 350 -13.41 -19.52 1.08
C TRP A 350 -13.23 -20.31 -0.22
N LEU A 351 -12.97 -19.62 -1.33
CA LEU A 351 -12.76 -20.24 -2.65
C LEU A 351 -11.52 -21.15 -2.65
N ASN A 352 -10.42 -20.69 -2.05
CA ASN A 352 -9.16 -21.39 -1.90
C ASN A 352 -9.35 -22.72 -1.16
N ASN A 353 -10.03 -22.67 0.00
CA ASN A 353 -10.32 -23.85 0.82
C ASN A 353 -11.29 -24.83 0.15
N THR A 354 -12.27 -24.31 -0.59
CA THR A 354 -13.29 -25.15 -1.24
C THR A 354 -12.75 -25.87 -2.47
N LEU A 355 -11.90 -25.21 -3.25
CA LEU A 355 -11.31 -25.77 -4.47
C LEU A 355 -9.98 -26.49 -4.23
N GLY A 356 -9.45 -26.47 -3.00
CA GLY A 356 -8.13 -27.05 -2.67
C GLY A 356 -6.99 -26.41 -3.45
N LEU A 357 -7.18 -25.17 -3.93
CA LEU A 357 -6.16 -24.45 -4.67
C LEU A 357 -5.21 -23.88 -3.61
N ASN A 358 -3.95 -24.27 -3.61
CA ASN A 358 -2.94 -23.71 -2.70
C ASN A 358 -2.37 -22.41 -3.30
N MET A 359 -3.24 -21.47 -3.68
CA MET A 359 -2.86 -20.31 -4.52
C MET A 359 -1.84 -19.39 -3.85
N PHE A 360 -1.76 -19.41 -2.52
CA PHE A 360 -0.93 -18.50 -1.74
C PHE A 360 0.12 -19.20 -0.87
N ASP A 361 0.20 -20.54 -0.86
CA ASP A 361 1.12 -21.27 0.04
C ASP A 361 2.61 -21.02 -0.24
N ALA A 362 2.94 -20.61 -1.47
CA ALA A 362 4.31 -20.27 -1.88
C ALA A 362 4.66 -18.79 -1.63
N TYR A 363 3.69 -17.96 -1.23
CA TYR A 363 3.88 -16.53 -1.01
C TYR A 363 3.85 -16.21 0.48
N PHE A 364 4.56 -15.14 0.89
CA PHE A 364 4.59 -14.68 2.28
C PHE A 364 3.21 -14.25 2.84
N ILE A 365 2.19 -14.09 1.97
CA ILE A 365 0.84 -13.64 2.34
C ILE A 365 -0.17 -14.71 1.90
N ASN A 366 -0.72 -15.45 2.87
CA ASN A 366 -1.67 -16.54 2.63
C ASN A 366 -3.13 -16.06 2.38
N TYR A 367 -3.33 -14.77 2.10
CA TYR A 367 -4.63 -14.18 1.85
C TYR A 367 -4.49 -12.98 0.89
N LEU A 368 -5.55 -12.62 0.15
CA LEU A 368 -5.53 -11.41 -0.66
C LEU A 368 -5.77 -10.18 0.24
N PRO A 369 -4.81 -9.27 0.42
CA PRO A 369 -5.02 -8.09 1.26
C PRO A 369 -5.93 -7.08 0.56
N SER A 370 -6.82 -6.44 1.33
CA SER A 370 -7.68 -5.36 0.83
C SER A 370 -7.86 -4.30 1.92
N TYR A 371 -7.64 -3.04 1.56
CA TYR A 371 -7.79 -1.91 2.46
C TYR A 371 -8.56 -0.77 1.78
N LEU A 372 -9.79 -0.55 2.24
CA LEU A 372 -10.66 0.48 1.70
C LEU A 372 -10.30 1.86 2.25
N ARG A 373 -9.86 2.76 1.37
CA ARG A 373 -9.63 4.18 1.67
C ARG A 373 -10.82 5.01 1.25
N TRP A 374 -11.49 5.67 2.21
CA TRP A 374 -12.64 6.52 1.93
C TRP A 374 -12.32 7.69 0.98
N GLN A 375 -11.10 8.23 1.04
CA GLN A 375 -10.64 9.27 0.11
C GLN A 375 -10.73 8.79 -1.35
N ASP A 376 -10.26 7.57 -1.64
CA ASP A 376 -10.29 7.01 -2.99
C ASP A 376 -11.74 6.82 -3.44
N VAL A 377 -12.62 6.31 -2.57
CA VAL A 377 -14.06 6.15 -2.86
C VAL A 377 -14.70 7.50 -3.21
N LEU A 378 -14.43 8.55 -2.43
CA LEU A 378 -14.98 9.89 -2.68
C LEU A 378 -14.48 10.48 -3.99
N VAL A 379 -13.19 10.32 -4.31
CA VAL A 379 -12.60 10.77 -5.58
C VAL A 379 -13.23 10.03 -6.75
N ILE A 380 -13.37 8.70 -6.67
CA ILE A 380 -13.98 7.88 -7.73
C ILE A 380 -15.44 8.27 -7.96
N VAL A 381 -16.23 8.38 -6.89
CA VAL A 381 -17.64 8.79 -6.97
C VAL A 381 -17.75 10.19 -7.55
N GLY A 382 -16.95 11.14 -7.07
CA GLY A 382 -16.93 12.51 -7.57
C GLY A 382 -16.58 12.60 -9.06
N LEU A 383 -15.51 11.92 -9.49
CA LEU A 383 -15.10 11.87 -10.89
C LEU A 383 -16.15 11.18 -11.77
N SER A 384 -16.73 10.07 -11.32
CA SER A 384 -17.80 9.36 -12.06
C SER A 384 -19.05 10.22 -12.24
N LEU A 385 -19.47 10.94 -11.19
CA LEU A 385 -20.59 11.87 -11.26
C LEU A 385 -20.29 13.05 -12.18
N ALA A 386 -19.08 13.63 -12.10
CA ALA A 386 -18.67 14.73 -12.98
C ALA A 386 -18.63 14.28 -14.44
N LEU A 387 -18.00 13.14 -14.72
CA LEU A 387 -17.86 12.58 -16.06
C LEU A 387 -19.22 12.21 -16.66
N SER A 388 -20.09 11.56 -15.87
CA SER A 388 -21.45 11.22 -16.31
C SER A 388 -22.29 12.48 -16.58
N PHE A 389 -22.19 13.51 -15.73
CA PHE A 389 -22.84 14.81 -15.97
C PHE A 389 -22.36 15.47 -17.26
N VAL A 390 -21.04 15.56 -17.47
CA VAL A 390 -20.44 16.13 -18.69
C VAL A 390 -20.88 15.35 -19.94
N ALA A 391 -20.92 14.02 -19.86
CA ALA A 391 -21.42 13.16 -20.94
C ALA A 391 -22.89 13.46 -21.32
N THR A 392 -23.72 13.98 -20.40
CA THR A 392 -25.11 14.35 -20.71
C THR A 392 -25.25 15.64 -21.52
N ILE A 393 -24.25 16.51 -21.51
CA ILE A 393 -24.36 17.86 -22.08
C ILE A 393 -24.55 17.79 -23.61
N TYR A 394 -23.70 17.02 -24.30
CA TYR A 394 -23.76 16.93 -25.76
C TYR A 394 -25.11 16.39 -26.28
N PRO A 395 -25.64 15.24 -25.79
CA PRO A 395 -26.95 14.76 -26.19
C PRO A 395 -28.09 15.74 -25.87
N ALA A 396 -28.05 16.40 -24.70
CA ALA A 396 -29.10 17.33 -24.28
C ALA A 396 -29.14 18.61 -25.12
N LEU A 397 -27.97 19.11 -25.56
CA LEU A 397 -27.89 20.22 -26.51
C LEU A 397 -28.40 19.80 -27.89
N ARG A 398 -28.11 18.57 -28.33
CA ARG A 398 -28.62 18.03 -29.59
C ARG A 398 -30.15 17.92 -29.60
N ALA A 399 -30.75 17.50 -28.48
CA ALA A 399 -32.21 17.43 -28.32
C ALA A 399 -32.89 18.80 -28.50
N ALA A 400 -32.31 19.85 -27.94
CA ALA A 400 -32.88 21.20 -28.00
C ALA A 400 -32.87 21.81 -29.41
N LYS A 401 -31.99 21.34 -30.29
CA LYS A 401 -31.86 21.80 -31.68
C LYS A 401 -32.87 21.16 -32.64
N ILE A 402 -33.69 20.20 -32.18
CA ILE A 402 -34.72 19.56 -33.02
C ILE A 402 -35.77 20.62 -33.43
N GLN A 403 -36.04 20.72 -34.74
CA GLN A 403 -37.05 21.60 -35.29
C GLN A 403 -38.42 20.91 -35.28
N PRO A 404 -39.45 21.51 -34.67
CA PRO A 404 -40.76 20.87 -34.56
C PRO A 404 -41.40 20.57 -35.93
N ALA A 405 -41.24 21.48 -36.89
CA ALA A 405 -41.80 21.34 -38.23
C ALA A 405 -41.19 20.17 -39.01
N GLU A 406 -39.89 19.89 -38.85
CA GLU A 406 -39.24 18.75 -39.51
C GLU A 406 -39.60 17.43 -38.83
N ALA A 407 -39.68 17.43 -37.50
CA ALA A 407 -39.94 16.23 -36.72
C ALA A 407 -41.39 15.72 -36.88
N LEU A 408 -42.36 16.63 -37.08
CA LEU A 408 -43.78 16.29 -37.27
C LEU A 408 -44.18 16.10 -38.75
N ARG A 409 -43.28 16.34 -39.71
CA ARG A 409 -43.58 16.20 -41.15
C ARG A 409 -43.69 14.75 -41.61
N TYR A 410 -43.11 13.82 -40.84
CA TYR A 410 -42.96 12.41 -41.19
C TYR A 410 -43.75 11.47 -40.27
N GLU A 411 -44.60 12.02 -39.39
CA GLU A 411 -45.76 11.34 -38.82
C GLU A 411 -46.98 11.61 -39.71
#